data_AF-A0A967ILT5-F1
#
_entry.id   AF-A0A967ILT5-F1
#
_cell.length_a   1.000
_cell.length_b   1.000
_cell.length_c   1.000
_cell.angle_alpha   90.00
_cell.angle_beta   90.00
_cell.angle_gamma   90.00
#
_symmetry.space_group_name_H-M   'P 1'
#
loop_
_entity.id
_entity.type
_entity.pdbx_description
1 polymer ?
#
loop_
_entity_poly.entity_id
_entity_poly.type
_entity_poly.pdbx_seq_one_letter_code
_entity_poly.pdbx_strand_id
1 'polypeptide(L)'
;RNIKDEKQIKLFRETQSRIQSIALVHDHLYRSLDKGWINCYDYISKLTQGITNTLSPGRTPVQVNVSTTCTVDINRAIICGLIINE
;
A
#
# COMPACT_ATOMS: atom_id res chain seq x y z
N ARG A 1 -29.98 -14.42 -13.19
CA ARG A 1 -29.34 -13.42 -12.30
C ARG A 1 -28.70 -14.20 -11.14
N ASN A 2 -27.39 -14.47 -11.16
CA ASN A 2 -26.67 -15.12 -10.03
C ASN A 2 -25.14 -15.08 -10.19
N ILE A 3 -24.63 -15.02 -11.44
CA ILE A 3 -23.18 -15.09 -11.72
C ILE A 3 -22.42 -13.81 -11.31
N LYS A 4 -23.09 -12.64 -11.27
CA LYS A 4 -22.46 -11.38 -10.83
C LYS A 4 -22.22 -11.34 -9.31
N ASP A 5 -23.16 -11.86 -8.52
CA ASP A 5 -23.03 -11.90 -7.06
C ASP A 5 -21.94 -12.88 -6.63
N GLU A 6 -21.83 -14.05 -7.26
CA GLU A 6 -20.75 -15.00 -6.93
C GLU A 6 -19.35 -14.42 -7.21
N LYS A 7 -19.16 -13.71 -8.33
CA LYS A 7 -17.88 -13.05 -8.62
C LYS A 7 -17.56 -11.95 -7.63
N GLN A 8 -18.55 -11.14 -7.24
CA GLN A 8 -18.35 -10.06 -6.27
C GLN A 8 -18.08 -10.60 -4.86
N ILE A 9 -18.78 -11.66 -4.45
CA ILE A 9 -18.54 -12.35 -3.17
C ILE A 9 -17.14 -12.96 -3.15
N LYS A 10 -16.69 -13.55 -4.26
CA LYS A 10 -15.35 -14.15 -4.36
C LYS A 10 -14.25 -13.09 -4.26
N LEU A 11 -14.41 -11.98 -4.99
CA LEU A 11 -13.47 -10.85 -4.92
C LEU A 11 -13.42 -10.26 -3.50
N PHE A 12 -14.58 -10.13 -2.85
CA PHE A 12 -14.65 -9.63 -1.47
C PHE A 12 -13.94 -10.55 -0.47
N ARG A 13 -14.09 -11.88 -0.61
CA ARG A 13 -13.39 -12.87 0.21
C ARG A 13 -11.88 -12.88 -0.02
N GLU A 14 -11.42 -12.69 -1.24
CA GLU A 14 -9.99 -12.56 -1.55
C GLU A 14 -9.40 -11.31 -0.91
N THR A 15 -10.09 -10.18 -1.01
CA THR A 15 -9.69 -8.94 -0.33
C THR A 15 -9.66 -9.13 1.18
N GLN A 16 -10.66 -9.76 1.77
CA GLN A 16 -10.70 -10.05 3.21
C GLN A 16 -9.55 -10.97 3.65
N SER A 17 -9.24 -12.01 2.88
CA SER A 17 -8.15 -12.95 3.18
C SER A 17 -6.78 -12.27 3.10
N ARG A 18 -6.59 -11.36 2.13
CA ARG A 18 -5.39 -10.53 2.04
C ARG A 18 -5.27 -9.59 3.23
N ILE A 19 -6.34 -8.92 3.63
CA ILE A 19 -6.37 -8.06 4.82
C ILE A 19 -6.01 -8.85 6.09
N GLN A 20 -6.57 -10.05 6.27
CA GLN A 20 -6.26 -10.92 7.42
C GLN A 20 -4.81 -11.41 7.43
N SER A 21 -4.27 -11.76 6.27
CA SER A 21 -2.87 -12.18 6.15
C SER A 21 -1.91 -11.02 6.46
N ILE A 22 -2.23 -9.81 6.02
CA ILE A 22 -1.50 -8.59 6.37
C ILE A 22 -1.57 -8.33 7.87
N ALA A 23 -2.73 -8.54 8.51
CA ALA A 23 -2.90 -8.38 9.96
C ALA A 23 -2.11 -9.42 10.79
N LEU A 24 -1.96 -10.66 10.33
CA LEU A 24 -1.16 -11.68 11.01
C LEU A 24 0.35 -11.43 10.89
N VAL A 25 0.82 -11.03 9.70
CA VAL A 25 2.21 -10.61 9.48
C VAL A 25 2.53 -9.35 10.31
N HIS A 26 1.57 -8.44 10.40
CA HIS A 26 1.58 -7.25 11.25
C HIS A 26 1.80 -7.60 12.73
N ASP A 27 1.02 -8.54 13.29
CA ASP A 27 1.10 -8.92 14.70
C ASP A 27 2.47 -9.57 15.06
N HIS A 28 3.09 -10.22 14.07
CA HIS A 28 4.40 -10.85 14.22
C HIS A 28 5.57 -9.85 14.12
N LEU A 29 5.51 -8.90 13.16
CA LEU A 29 6.52 -7.85 12.98
C LEU A 29 6.48 -6.81 14.11
N TYR A 30 5.29 -6.50 14.62
CA TYR A 30 5.09 -5.52 15.70
C TYR A 30 5.81 -5.90 17.00
N ARG A 31 5.90 -7.21 17.28
CA ARG A 31 6.67 -7.72 18.44
C ARG A 31 8.19 -7.60 18.28
N SER A 32 8.68 -7.25 17.09
CA SER A 32 10.11 -7.27 16.75
C SER A 32 10.74 -5.89 16.53
N LEU A 33 9.96 -4.83 16.33
CA LEU A 33 10.45 -3.49 15.95
C LEU A 33 10.05 -2.41 16.96
N ASP A 34 10.99 -2.11 17.85
CA ASP A 34 10.85 -1.28 19.06
C ASP A 34 10.43 0.20 18.82
N LYS A 35 10.22 0.67 17.58
CA LYS A 35 9.95 2.10 17.29
C LYS A 35 8.93 2.46 16.20
N GLY A 36 8.22 1.51 15.59
CA GLY A 36 6.90 1.65 14.93
C GLY A 36 6.54 2.81 13.97
N TRP A 37 7.37 3.84 13.75
CA TRP A 37 7.03 5.10 13.07
C TRP A 37 7.84 5.29 11.78
N ILE A 38 7.17 5.75 10.72
CA ILE A 38 7.70 5.96 9.37
C ILE A 38 7.53 7.43 8.98
N ASN A 39 8.58 8.03 8.44
CA ASN A 39 8.52 9.35 7.82
C ASN A 39 7.79 9.25 6.47
N CYS A 40 6.66 9.94 6.33
CA CYS A 40 5.83 9.83 5.12
C CYS A 40 6.50 10.42 3.88
N TYR A 41 7.30 11.48 4.03
CA TYR A 41 7.97 12.09 2.89
C TYR A 41 8.95 11.10 2.25
N ASP A 42 9.79 10.49 3.07
CA ASP A 42 10.79 9.53 2.61
C ASP A 42 10.13 8.27 2.03
N TYR A 43 9.11 7.75 2.70
CA TYR A 43 8.41 6.55 2.28
C TYR A 43 7.68 6.74 0.95
N ILE A 44 6.85 7.79 0.85
CA ILE A 44 6.05 8.04 -0.35
C ILE A 44 6.96 8.39 -1.53
N SER A 45 7.98 9.22 -1.34
CA SER A 45 8.92 9.58 -2.41
C SER A 45 9.60 8.36 -3.00
N LYS A 46 10.08 7.44 -2.15
CA LYS A 46 10.69 6.17 -2.59
C LYS A 46 9.70 5.28 -3.31
N LEU A 47 8.49 5.12 -2.78
CA LEU A 47 7.44 4.33 -3.40
C LEU A 47 7.11 4.86 -4.80
N THR A 48 6.86 6.16 -4.91
CA THR A 48 6.49 6.78 -6.19
C THR A 48 7.63 6.75 -7.20
N GLN A 49 8.90 6.87 -6.76
CA GLN A 49 10.06 6.71 -7.64
C GLN A 49 10.15 5.27 -8.19
N GLY A 50 9.88 4.27 -7.36
CA GLY A 50 9.80 2.88 -7.80
C GLY A 50 8.72 2.69 -8.86
N ILE A 51 7.51 3.22 -8.61
CA ILE A 51 6.38 3.15 -9.55
C ILE A 51 6.74 3.84 -10.87
N THR A 52 7.23 5.08 -10.84
CA THR A 52 7.55 5.84 -12.07
C THR A 52 8.64 5.16 -12.88
N ASN A 53 9.62 4.52 -12.25
CA ASN A 53 10.66 3.75 -12.93
C ASN A 53 10.10 2.51 -13.66
N THR A 54 8.96 1.96 -13.22
CA THR A 54 8.30 0.83 -13.90
C THR A 54 7.38 1.27 -15.06
N LEU A 55 7.07 2.56 -15.16
CA LEU A 55 6.28 3.09 -16.26
C LEU A 55 7.12 3.06 -17.55
N SER A 56 6.58 2.45 -18.61
CA SER A 56 7.33 2.17 -19.82
C SER A 56 7.88 3.44 -20.50
N PRO A 57 9.12 3.40 -21.03
CA PRO A 57 9.66 4.48 -21.84
C PRO A 57 8.82 4.63 -23.11
N GLY A 58 8.26 5.83 -23.34
CA GLY A 58 7.36 6.14 -24.45
C GLY A 58 5.99 6.70 -24.01
N ARG A 59 5.68 6.66 -22.71
CA ARG A 59 4.57 7.45 -22.13
C ARG A 59 5.06 8.85 -21.73
N THR A 60 4.13 9.80 -21.70
CA THR A 60 4.37 11.16 -21.19
C THR A 60 5.07 11.08 -19.82
N PRO A 61 6.13 11.87 -19.57
CA PRO A 61 6.81 11.88 -18.28
C PRO A 61 5.81 12.15 -17.15
N VAL A 62 5.77 11.25 -16.15
CA VAL A 62 4.95 11.45 -14.96
C VAL A 62 5.77 12.21 -13.94
N GLN A 63 5.34 13.44 -13.63
CA GLN A 63 5.93 14.23 -12.56
C GLN A 63 5.16 13.96 -11.27
N VAL A 64 5.87 13.51 -10.24
CA VAL A 64 5.31 13.29 -8.90
C VAL A 64 5.79 14.41 -7.98
N ASN A 65 4.86 15.06 -7.28
CA ASN A 65 5.17 16.04 -6.24
C ASN A 65 4.67 15.53 -4.89
N VAL A 66 5.60 15.32 -3.95
CA VAL A 66 5.30 14.84 -2.60
C VAL A 66 5.46 16.00 -1.63
N SER A 67 4.38 16.37 -0.94
CA SER A 67 4.40 17.40 0.11
C SER A 67 3.73 16.85 1.36
N THR A 68 4.54 16.42 2.32
CA THR A 68 4.09 15.88 3.60
C THR A 68 5.17 16.06 4.67
N THR A 69 4.75 16.30 5.92
CA THR A 69 5.63 16.46 7.08
C THR A 69 5.28 15.50 8.21
N CYS A 70 4.33 14.58 7.99
CA CYS A 70 3.87 13.68 9.04
C CYS A 70 4.76 12.44 9.17
N THR A 71 4.78 11.92 10.39
CA THR A 71 5.21 10.56 10.68
C THR A 71 3.97 9.76 11.01
N VAL A 72 3.91 8.53 10.50
CA VAL A 72 2.79 7.63 10.75
C VAL A 72 3.30 6.31 11.27
N ASP A 73 2.48 5.60 12.02
CA ASP A 73 2.81 4.24 12.37
C ASP A 73 2.91 3.36 11.10
N ILE A 74 3.67 2.28 11.20
CA ILE A 74 3.90 1.35 10.09
C ILE A 74 2.59 0.83 9.44
N ASN A 75 1.49 0.75 10.19
CA ASN A 75 0.23 0.20 9.69
C ASN A 75 -0.43 1.20 8.74
N ARG A 76 -0.45 2.46 9.14
CA ARG A 76 -0.91 3.55 8.28
C ARG A 76 -0.02 3.69 7.05
N ALA A 77 1.30 3.56 7.19
CA ALA A 77 2.22 3.61 6.05
C ALA A 77 1.95 2.49 5.04
N ILE A 78 1.68 1.25 5.49
CA ILE A 78 1.32 0.14 4.61
C ILE A 78 0.03 0.44 3.85
N ILE A 79 -1.02 0.88 4.56
CA ILE A 79 -2.31 1.23 3.93
C ILE A 79 -2.12 2.37 2.91
N CYS A 80 -1.39 3.42 3.27
CA CYS A 80 -1.06 4.51 2.35
C CYS A 80 -0.28 4.00 1.12
N GLY A 81 0.67 3.08 1.31
CA GLY A 81 1.44 2.50 0.23
C GLY A 81 0.59 1.69 -0.74
N LEU A 82 -0.36 0.90 -0.22
CA LEU A 82 -1.32 0.16 -1.04
C LEU A 82 -2.22 1.12 -1.83
N ILE A 83 -2.75 2.18 -1.19
CA ILE A 83 -3.60 3.17 -1.86
C ILE A 83 -2.84 3.91 -2.97
N ILE A 84 -1.57 4.23 -2.78
CA ILE A 84 -0.75 4.94 -3.78
C ILE A 84 -0.37 4.03 -4.95
N ASN A 85 -0.31 2.72 -4.73
CA ASN A 85 0.11 1.75 -5.74
C ASN A 85 -1.02 1.30 -6.68
N GLU A 86 -2.29 1.40 -6.26
CA GLU A 86 -3.48 1.07 -7.08
C GLU A 86 -3.89 2.22 -8.01
#